data_AF-A0A958PBP0-F1
#
_entry.id   AF-A0A958PBP0-F1
#
_cell.length_a   1.000
_cell.length_b   1.000
_cell.length_c   1.000
_cell.angle_alpha   90.00
_cell.angle_beta   90.00
_cell.angle_gamma   90.00
#
_symmetry.space_group_name_H-M   'P 1'
#
loop_
_entity.id
_entity.type
_entity.pdbx_description
1 polymer ?
#
loop_
_entity_poly.entity_id
_entity_poly.type
_entity_poly.pdbx_seq_one_letter_code
_entity_poly.pdbx_strand_id
1 'polypeptide(L)'
;MHKHFFFDELQTLFEHTLENHQCGAITDSNGDPIYVKYQNLPDIGTLPRSAQMAVQYLNLNDRDLVLTNDPYSGGTILSTMTLIGLLDLSRINKSFPKVMISTRITFKPEIQISNTIEEEGLRIPPTPIKQKNQINDPILEAISSHPMAPPTFKQTLLNEVEKLEESLHRLFTSVKTFQFDFSKSTLSEYYDATNEIFIEFLSQLPKGEIKKNFIYEHDSKVQLLLNVKVNQVIFDFTGTGTSQSIGLTDTATFGACLGALLAAFKNPLPLNQGVFRSIQVIAPKKSMVNTQYPTPTYHGMSDGAPLLANSVIQCLLALGAESEMADSGVTLCSIDIDFGESHHFFDTLEAGTGALNKFPGRNGLNLWRRSHLEPSVEQIEKRFALHIKSFSYRQKSGGAGLYEGGQGVSKVYKLLAPAKLKWMISQDVHAPAGVAGGKHGAGAQIYIQKKGNFKNKVGLPACGSYDLEKDDVLVVLSPGGGGFGEA
;
A
#
# COMPACT_ATOMS: atom_id res chain seq x y z
N MET A 1 35.90 10.27 1.25
CA MET A 1 35.11 11.51 1.06
C MET A 1 34.26 11.51 -0.23
N HIS A 2 34.58 10.75 -1.29
CA HIS A 2 33.80 10.74 -2.55
C HIS A 2 32.58 9.81 -2.61
N LYS A 3 32.46 8.78 -1.74
CA LYS A 3 31.39 7.77 -1.87
C LYS A 3 30.00 8.27 -1.47
N HIS A 4 29.87 9.00 -0.36
CA HIS A 4 28.56 9.53 0.07
C HIS A 4 27.97 10.51 -0.94
N PHE A 5 28.80 11.42 -1.48
CA PHE A 5 28.37 12.38 -2.49
C PHE A 5 27.81 11.68 -3.75
N PHE A 6 28.47 10.62 -4.20
CA PHE A 6 28.00 9.83 -5.34
C PHE A 6 26.65 9.12 -5.08
N PHE A 7 26.41 8.64 -3.86
CA PHE A 7 25.14 7.99 -3.51
C PHE A 7 23.98 8.97 -3.39
N ASP A 8 24.23 10.19 -2.90
CA ASP A 8 23.23 11.26 -2.89
C ASP A 8 22.85 11.69 -4.32
N GLU A 9 23.84 11.74 -5.23
CA GLU A 9 23.60 12.01 -6.66
C GLU A 9 22.79 10.90 -7.33
N LEU A 10 23.08 9.62 -7.03
CA LEU A 10 22.30 8.49 -7.53
C LEU A 10 20.86 8.53 -7.00
N GLN A 11 20.66 8.84 -5.71
CA GLN A 11 19.32 8.99 -5.16
C GLN A 11 18.56 10.11 -5.86
N THR A 12 19.20 11.26 -6.06
CA THR A 12 18.60 12.40 -6.79
C THR A 12 18.23 12.01 -8.22
N LEU A 13 19.10 11.25 -8.91
CA LEU A 13 18.82 10.71 -10.25
C LEU A 13 17.57 9.82 -10.24
N PHE A 14 17.44 8.92 -9.27
CA PHE A 14 16.29 8.00 -9.19
C PHE A 14 14.99 8.70 -8.83
N GLU A 15 15.04 9.66 -7.88
CA GLU A 15 13.90 10.51 -7.52
C GLU A 15 13.41 11.31 -8.72
N HIS A 16 14.33 11.96 -9.45
CA HIS A 16 14.03 12.70 -10.67
C HIS A 16 13.54 11.79 -11.80
N THR A 17 14.00 10.54 -11.88
CA THR A 17 13.51 9.56 -12.86
C THR A 17 12.04 9.20 -12.62
N LEU A 18 11.62 9.16 -11.35
CA LEU A 18 10.28 8.77 -10.92
C LEU A 18 9.40 9.96 -10.47
N GLU A 19 9.77 11.20 -10.81
CA GLU A 19 9.07 12.39 -10.30
C GLU A 19 7.60 12.44 -10.73
N ASN A 20 7.31 12.02 -11.97
CA ASN A 20 5.99 12.03 -12.58
C ASN A 20 5.10 10.84 -12.15
N HIS A 21 5.63 9.97 -11.30
CA HIS A 21 4.98 8.74 -10.86
C HIS A 21 4.72 8.79 -9.35
N GLN A 22 3.51 8.44 -8.92
CA GLN A 22 3.19 8.41 -7.48
C GLN A 22 4.04 7.38 -6.73
N CYS A 23 4.22 6.20 -7.35
CA CYS A 23 5.10 5.15 -6.89
C CYS A 23 5.75 4.44 -8.08
N GLY A 24 6.89 3.81 -7.83
CA GLY A 24 7.63 3.07 -8.83
C GLY A 24 8.90 2.45 -8.29
N ALA A 25 9.50 1.55 -9.05
CA ALA A 25 10.75 0.92 -8.72
C ALA A 25 11.68 0.90 -9.93
N ILE A 26 12.97 1.08 -9.66
CA ILE A 26 14.05 0.79 -10.60
C ILE A 26 14.71 -0.49 -10.11
N THR A 27 14.78 -1.50 -10.97
CA THR A 27 15.39 -2.79 -10.64
C THR A 27 16.45 -3.15 -11.67
N ASP A 28 17.37 -4.04 -11.30
CA ASP A 28 18.23 -4.70 -12.28
C ASP A 28 17.48 -5.80 -13.05
N SER A 29 18.21 -6.52 -13.91
CA SER A 29 17.67 -7.62 -14.72
C SER A 29 17.24 -8.87 -13.93
N ASN A 30 17.64 -9.01 -12.66
CA ASN A 30 17.20 -10.10 -11.78
C ASN A 30 15.93 -9.73 -10.99
N GLY A 31 15.51 -8.46 -11.09
CA GLY A 31 14.44 -7.89 -10.28
C GLY A 31 14.90 -7.41 -8.91
N ASP A 32 16.21 -7.32 -8.67
CA ASP A 32 16.74 -6.76 -7.44
C ASP A 32 16.55 -5.24 -7.46
N PRO A 33 15.95 -4.63 -6.42
CA PRO A 33 15.68 -3.21 -6.37
C PRO A 33 16.96 -2.37 -6.30
N ILE A 34 17.12 -1.48 -7.28
CA ILE A 34 18.07 -0.37 -7.24
C ILE A 34 17.46 0.79 -6.44
N TYR A 35 16.18 1.05 -6.63
CA TYR A 35 15.44 2.10 -5.91
C TYR A 35 13.95 1.81 -5.89
N VAL A 36 13.27 2.08 -4.77
CA VAL A 36 11.82 1.92 -4.63
C VAL A 36 11.21 3.18 -4.00
N LYS A 37 10.28 3.80 -4.75
CA LYS A 37 9.36 4.85 -4.29
C LYS A 37 8.00 4.21 -4.09
N TYR A 38 7.49 4.20 -2.86
CA TYR A 38 6.25 3.52 -2.51
C TYR A 38 5.20 4.48 -1.94
N GLN A 39 3.92 4.18 -2.19
CA GLN A 39 2.79 4.92 -1.61
C GLN A 39 2.13 4.12 -0.50
N ASN A 40 1.95 2.81 -0.73
CA ASN A 40 1.36 1.86 0.20
C ASN A 40 2.38 0.78 0.57
N LEU A 41 2.22 0.16 1.74
CA LEU A 41 3.13 -0.88 2.22
C LEU A 41 3.38 -2.02 1.19
N PRO A 42 2.36 -2.57 0.50
CA PRO A 42 2.58 -3.66 -0.46
C PRO A 42 3.47 -3.27 -1.65
N ASP A 43 3.51 -1.99 -2.03
CA ASP A 43 4.31 -1.52 -3.17
C ASP A 43 5.80 -1.85 -2.98
N ILE A 44 6.29 -1.83 -1.74
CA ILE A 44 7.69 -2.13 -1.39
C ILE A 44 8.12 -3.49 -1.95
N GLY A 45 7.34 -4.55 -1.72
CA GLY A 45 7.68 -5.89 -2.19
C GLY A 45 7.12 -6.22 -3.57
N THR A 46 5.95 -5.69 -3.93
CA THR A 46 5.25 -6.08 -5.15
C THR A 46 5.85 -5.45 -6.42
N LEU A 47 6.33 -4.20 -6.36
CA LEU A 47 6.94 -3.54 -7.51
C LEU A 47 8.19 -4.29 -8.02
N PRO A 48 9.21 -4.60 -7.19
CA PRO A 48 10.36 -5.39 -7.65
C PRO A 48 9.97 -6.78 -8.14
N ARG A 49 9.01 -7.43 -7.46
CA ARG A 49 8.50 -8.75 -7.87
C ARG A 49 7.87 -8.72 -9.25
N SER A 50 7.11 -7.68 -9.57
CA SER A 50 6.48 -7.55 -10.89
C SER A 50 7.50 -7.44 -12.02
N ALA A 51 8.59 -6.68 -11.81
CA ALA A 51 9.70 -6.60 -12.74
C ALA A 51 10.39 -7.95 -12.92
N GLN A 52 10.66 -8.65 -11.80
CA GLN A 52 11.23 -9.99 -11.81
C GLN A 52 10.36 -10.98 -12.62
N MET A 53 9.05 -10.97 -12.40
CA MET A 53 8.15 -11.87 -13.11
C MET A 53 8.08 -11.55 -14.60
N ALA A 54 8.11 -10.27 -14.98
CA ALA A 54 8.09 -9.86 -16.38
C ALA A 54 9.25 -10.49 -17.19
N VAL A 55 10.48 -10.46 -16.67
CA VAL A 55 11.65 -11.06 -17.34
C VAL A 55 11.73 -12.59 -17.22
N GLN A 56 11.05 -13.18 -16.23
CA GLN A 56 10.92 -14.64 -16.13
C GLN A 56 9.93 -15.20 -17.16
N TYR A 57 8.84 -14.48 -17.42
CA TYR A 57 7.81 -14.92 -18.38
C TYR A 57 8.10 -14.49 -19.82
N LEU A 58 8.82 -13.39 -20.03
CA LEU A 58 8.98 -12.77 -21.33
C LEU A 58 10.45 -12.52 -21.66
N ASN A 59 10.83 -12.72 -22.93
CA ASN A 59 12.13 -12.31 -23.43
C ASN A 59 12.07 -10.85 -23.91
N LEU A 60 12.53 -9.92 -23.07
CA LEU A 60 12.41 -8.47 -23.28
C LEU A 60 13.67 -7.85 -23.89
N ASN A 61 13.46 -6.98 -24.88
CA ASN A 61 14.49 -6.14 -25.51
C ASN A 61 14.46 -4.71 -24.95
N ASP A 62 15.48 -3.92 -25.30
CA ASP A 62 15.52 -2.49 -24.96
C ASP A 62 14.23 -1.78 -25.42
N ARG A 63 13.61 -1.04 -24.50
CA ARG A 63 12.35 -0.29 -24.69
C ARG A 63 11.09 -1.15 -24.90
N ASP A 64 11.15 -2.46 -24.67
CA ASP A 64 9.93 -3.27 -24.58
C ASP A 64 9.16 -2.93 -23.29
N LEU A 65 7.83 -2.92 -23.36
CA LEU A 65 6.93 -2.60 -22.24
C LEU A 65 5.98 -3.75 -21.94
N VAL A 66 5.75 -3.98 -20.65
CA VAL A 66 4.94 -5.05 -20.10
C VAL A 66 3.89 -4.47 -19.16
N LEU A 67 2.67 -4.99 -19.24
CA LEU A 67 1.56 -4.68 -18.34
C LEU A 67 1.21 -5.92 -17.51
N THR A 68 0.93 -5.72 -16.23
CA THR A 68 0.41 -6.77 -15.33
C THR A 68 -0.40 -6.15 -14.21
N ASN A 69 -1.44 -6.82 -13.73
CA ASN A 69 -2.06 -6.52 -12.43
C ASN A 69 -2.22 -7.78 -11.57
N ASP A 70 -1.70 -8.91 -12.03
CA ASP A 70 -1.81 -10.20 -11.36
C ASP A 70 -1.12 -10.18 -9.98
N PRO A 71 -1.86 -10.27 -8.86
CA PRO A 71 -1.29 -10.15 -7.52
C PRO A 71 -0.21 -11.21 -7.25
N TYR A 72 -0.40 -12.42 -7.77
CA TYR A 72 0.54 -13.52 -7.61
C TYR A 72 1.83 -13.35 -8.44
N SER A 73 1.83 -12.40 -9.37
CA SER A 73 2.98 -11.99 -10.16
C SER A 73 3.56 -10.63 -9.73
N GLY A 74 3.23 -10.13 -8.54
CA GLY A 74 3.67 -8.81 -8.06
C GLY A 74 2.68 -7.67 -8.34
N GLY A 75 1.43 -7.97 -8.68
CA GLY A 75 0.33 -7.01 -8.61
C GLY A 75 -0.05 -6.65 -7.16
N THR A 76 -0.90 -5.64 -7.00
CA THR A 76 -1.54 -5.32 -5.70
C THR A 76 -3.02 -5.70 -5.77
N ILE A 77 -3.85 -4.81 -6.30
CA ILE A 77 -5.28 -5.02 -6.56
C ILE A 77 -5.55 -4.97 -8.05
N LEU A 78 -6.60 -5.63 -8.55
CA LEU A 78 -6.85 -5.75 -10.00
C LEU A 78 -7.17 -4.41 -10.67
N SER A 79 -7.68 -3.41 -9.95
CA SER A 79 -7.89 -2.06 -10.47
C SER A 79 -6.61 -1.22 -10.62
N THR A 80 -5.49 -1.71 -10.09
CA THR A 80 -4.17 -1.07 -10.16
C THR A 80 -3.22 -1.93 -10.98
N MET A 81 -2.80 -1.43 -12.14
CA MET A 81 -1.86 -2.11 -13.03
C MET A 81 -0.43 -1.66 -12.78
N THR A 82 0.53 -2.54 -12.96
CA THR A 82 1.95 -2.21 -13.12
C THR A 82 2.31 -2.12 -14.59
N LEU A 83 2.88 -0.99 -14.98
CA LEU A 83 3.57 -0.84 -16.26
C LEU A 83 5.09 -0.94 -16.03
N ILE A 84 5.74 -1.81 -16.78
CA ILE A 84 7.16 -2.15 -16.63
C ILE A 84 7.85 -1.91 -17.96
N GLY A 85 8.94 -1.16 -17.96
CA GLY A 85 9.73 -0.88 -19.16
C GLY A 85 11.19 -1.26 -18.97
N LEU A 86 11.76 -1.95 -19.96
CA LEU A 86 13.16 -2.35 -19.94
C LEU A 86 14.04 -1.28 -20.60
N LEU A 87 15.18 -0.98 -19.98
CA LEU A 87 16.22 -0.11 -20.49
C LEU A 87 17.57 -0.83 -20.52
N ASP A 88 18.19 -0.88 -21.70
CA ASP A 88 19.50 -1.50 -21.88
C ASP A 88 20.63 -0.47 -21.77
N LEU A 89 21.15 -0.28 -20.55
CA LEU A 89 22.27 0.63 -20.30
C LEU A 89 23.59 0.11 -20.88
N SER A 90 23.68 -1.15 -21.31
CA SER A 90 24.88 -1.71 -21.96
C SER A 90 25.23 -0.98 -23.27
N ARG A 91 24.24 -0.28 -23.85
CA ARG A 91 24.39 0.60 -25.01
C ARG A 91 25.22 1.86 -24.71
N ILE A 92 25.32 2.26 -23.44
CA ILE A 92 26.21 3.35 -22.99
C ILE A 92 27.59 2.76 -22.70
N ASN A 93 27.65 1.69 -21.90
CA ASN A 93 28.86 0.97 -21.56
C ASN A 93 28.55 -0.52 -21.38
N LYS A 94 29.27 -1.40 -22.09
CA LYS A 94 29.03 -2.86 -22.07
C LYS A 94 29.09 -3.50 -20.68
N SER A 95 29.70 -2.86 -19.68
CA SER A 95 29.73 -3.34 -18.29
C SER A 95 28.43 -3.06 -17.52
N PHE A 96 27.55 -2.20 -18.02
CA PHE A 96 26.32 -1.81 -17.35
C PHE A 96 25.21 -2.86 -17.56
N PRO A 97 24.35 -3.08 -16.55
CA PRO A 97 23.25 -4.03 -16.65
C PRO A 97 22.08 -3.47 -17.46
N LYS A 98 21.17 -4.36 -17.84
CA LYS A 98 19.80 -3.94 -18.16
C LYS A 98 19.09 -3.57 -16.86
N VAL A 99 18.30 -2.51 -16.90
CA VAL A 99 17.46 -2.06 -15.77
C VAL A 99 16.01 -2.01 -16.20
N MET A 100 15.09 -2.09 -15.25
CA MET A 100 13.66 -1.95 -15.49
C MET A 100 13.10 -0.82 -14.63
N ILE A 101 12.16 -0.07 -15.20
CA ILE A 101 11.36 0.90 -14.46
C ILE A 101 9.93 0.37 -14.39
N SER A 102 9.43 0.18 -13.17
CA SER A 102 8.07 -0.27 -12.89
C SER A 102 7.27 0.86 -12.24
N THR A 103 6.05 1.10 -12.69
CA THR A 103 5.18 2.19 -12.21
C THR A 103 3.75 1.68 -12.05
N ARG A 104 2.96 2.29 -11.15
CA ARG A 104 1.56 1.90 -10.94
C ARG A 104 0.60 2.88 -11.61
N ILE A 105 -0.47 2.31 -12.15
CA ILE A 105 -1.59 3.03 -12.74
C ILE A 105 -2.87 2.51 -12.11
N THR A 106 -3.59 3.35 -11.38
CA THR A 106 -4.91 3.01 -10.85
C THR A 106 -5.98 3.57 -11.78
N PHE A 107 -6.74 2.69 -12.43
CA PHE A 107 -7.72 3.11 -13.43
C PHE A 107 -9.02 3.60 -12.81
N LYS A 108 -9.55 2.83 -11.85
CA LYS A 108 -10.75 3.18 -11.10
C LYS A 108 -10.68 2.55 -9.72
N PRO A 109 -10.54 3.33 -8.63
CA PRO A 109 -10.67 2.80 -7.29
C PRO A 109 -12.10 2.28 -7.12
N GLU A 110 -12.26 0.99 -6.83
CA GLU A 110 -13.55 0.36 -6.58
C GLU A 110 -13.41 -0.63 -5.43
N ILE A 111 -14.45 -0.72 -4.61
CA ILE A 111 -14.48 -1.71 -3.53
C ILE A 111 -14.90 -3.06 -4.09
N GLN A 112 -14.04 -4.05 -3.94
CA GLN A 112 -14.29 -5.44 -4.30
C GLN A 112 -14.55 -6.26 -3.04
N ILE A 113 -15.74 -6.86 -2.97
CA ILE A 113 -16.14 -7.80 -1.93
C ILE A 113 -16.34 -9.13 -2.62
N SER A 114 -15.36 -10.01 -2.48
CA SER A 114 -15.19 -11.15 -3.36
C SER A 114 -14.79 -12.40 -2.57
N ASN A 115 -15.25 -13.56 -3.02
CA ASN A 115 -14.82 -14.86 -2.51
C ASN A 115 -13.69 -15.47 -3.34
N THR A 116 -13.58 -15.03 -4.61
CA THR A 116 -12.55 -15.45 -5.57
C THR A 116 -11.90 -14.24 -6.22
N ILE A 117 -10.66 -14.39 -6.67
CA ILE A 117 -9.92 -13.30 -7.34
C ILE A 117 -10.59 -12.89 -8.66
N GLU A 118 -11.29 -13.80 -9.33
CA GLU A 118 -12.03 -13.52 -10.58
C GLU A 118 -13.19 -12.54 -10.38
N GLU A 119 -13.77 -12.51 -9.18
CA GLU A 119 -14.82 -11.56 -8.82
C GLU A 119 -14.26 -10.14 -8.58
N GLU A 120 -12.95 -9.97 -8.34
CA GLU A 120 -12.32 -8.66 -8.16
C GLU A 120 -12.08 -7.89 -9.47
N GLY A 121 -12.19 -8.55 -10.62
CA GLY A 121 -12.03 -7.94 -11.93
C GLY A 121 -11.14 -8.71 -12.90
N LEU A 122 -10.66 -8.03 -13.94
CA LEU A 122 -9.83 -8.64 -14.98
C LEU A 122 -8.40 -8.83 -14.47
N ARG A 123 -7.94 -10.08 -14.39
CA ARG A 123 -6.57 -10.44 -14.04
C ARG A 123 -5.72 -10.59 -15.31
N ILE A 124 -4.68 -9.76 -15.42
CA ILE A 124 -3.73 -9.67 -16.52
C ILE A 124 -2.37 -10.15 -16.00
N PRO A 125 -1.91 -11.36 -16.40
CA PRO A 125 -0.54 -11.78 -16.12
C PRO A 125 0.46 -10.90 -16.90
N PRO A 126 1.78 -11.02 -16.66
CA PRO A 126 2.79 -10.28 -17.43
C PRO A 126 2.58 -10.40 -18.94
N THR A 127 2.12 -9.31 -19.54
CA THR A 127 1.66 -9.25 -20.93
C THR A 127 2.43 -8.17 -21.69
N PRO A 128 3.07 -8.47 -22.85
CA PRO A 128 3.83 -7.49 -23.61
C PRO A 128 2.90 -6.54 -24.37
N ILE A 129 2.87 -5.27 -23.98
CA ILE A 129 2.04 -4.24 -24.63
C ILE A 129 2.81 -3.39 -25.64
N LYS A 130 4.15 -3.42 -25.60
CA LYS A 130 5.02 -2.82 -26.61
C LYS A 130 6.22 -3.71 -26.83
N GLN A 131 6.51 -4.07 -28.08
CA GLN A 131 7.71 -4.82 -28.46
C GLN A 131 8.34 -4.23 -29.71
N LYS A 132 9.68 -4.16 -29.75
CA LYS A 132 10.43 -3.64 -30.92
C LYS A 132 9.93 -2.25 -31.37
N ASN A 133 9.67 -1.37 -30.41
CA ASN A 133 9.11 -0.03 -30.63
C ASN A 133 7.70 0.04 -31.24
N GLN A 134 6.94 -1.07 -31.24
CA GLN A 134 5.56 -1.10 -31.73
C GLN A 134 4.59 -1.48 -30.60
N ILE A 135 3.51 -0.72 -30.48
CA ILE A 135 2.41 -1.03 -29.56
C ILE A 135 1.69 -2.29 -30.06
N ASN A 136 1.33 -3.18 -29.14
CA ASN A 136 0.55 -4.37 -29.44
C ASN A 136 -0.95 -4.06 -29.40
N ASP A 137 -1.44 -3.37 -30.43
CA ASP A 137 -2.84 -2.98 -30.56
C ASP A 137 -3.83 -4.13 -30.38
N PRO A 138 -3.63 -5.33 -30.97
CA PRO A 138 -4.54 -6.46 -30.76
C PRO A 138 -4.71 -6.86 -29.29
N ILE A 139 -3.63 -6.86 -28.51
CA ILE A 139 -3.70 -7.14 -27.07
C ILE A 139 -4.43 -6.03 -26.34
N LEU A 140 -4.10 -4.76 -26.63
CA LEU A 140 -4.74 -3.63 -25.97
C LEU A 140 -6.24 -3.56 -26.29
N GLU A 141 -6.64 -3.83 -27.52
CA GLU A 141 -8.05 -3.89 -27.92
C GLU A 141 -8.79 -5.05 -27.25
N ALA A 142 -8.16 -6.22 -27.12
CA ALA A 142 -8.74 -7.35 -26.41
C ALA A 142 -8.99 -7.01 -24.93
N ILE A 143 -8.00 -6.40 -24.25
CA ILE A 143 -8.15 -5.95 -22.85
C ILE A 143 -9.23 -4.87 -22.74
N SER A 144 -9.20 -3.88 -23.64
CA SER A 144 -10.16 -2.76 -23.64
C SER A 144 -11.61 -3.20 -23.90
N SER A 145 -11.80 -4.33 -24.60
CA SER A 145 -13.11 -4.90 -24.90
C SER A 145 -13.71 -5.67 -23.72
N HIS A 146 -12.92 -5.91 -22.65
CA HIS A 146 -13.42 -6.61 -21.48
C HIS A 146 -14.47 -5.75 -20.74
N PRO A 147 -15.59 -6.32 -20.27
CA PRO A 147 -16.67 -5.54 -19.63
C PRO A 147 -16.25 -4.74 -18.39
N MET A 148 -15.21 -5.19 -17.69
CA MET A 148 -14.63 -4.52 -16.52
C MET A 148 -13.51 -3.52 -16.85
N ALA A 149 -13.10 -3.41 -18.12
CA ALA A 149 -12.17 -2.37 -18.53
C ALA A 149 -12.91 -1.02 -18.62
N PRO A 150 -12.37 0.07 -18.05
CA PRO A 150 -12.97 1.38 -18.20
C PRO A 150 -13.07 1.79 -19.68
N PRO A 151 -14.07 2.59 -20.09
CA PRO A 151 -14.19 3.06 -21.47
C PRO A 151 -12.94 3.83 -21.96
N THR A 152 -12.21 4.48 -21.06
CA THR A 152 -10.99 5.23 -21.36
C THR A 152 -9.71 4.39 -21.21
N PHE A 153 -9.81 3.08 -20.97
CA PHE A 153 -8.68 2.21 -20.64
C PHE A 153 -7.48 2.38 -21.58
N LYS A 154 -7.69 2.18 -22.89
CA LYS A 154 -6.63 2.30 -23.90
C LYS A 154 -5.98 3.68 -23.88
N GLN A 155 -6.78 4.74 -23.86
CA GLN A 155 -6.28 6.12 -23.87
C GLN A 155 -5.45 6.43 -22.61
N THR A 156 -5.97 6.08 -21.43
CA THR A 156 -5.27 6.28 -20.17
C THR A 156 -3.96 5.49 -20.16
N LEU A 157 -3.97 4.22 -20.59
CA LEU A 157 -2.77 3.40 -20.65
C LEU A 157 -1.71 3.98 -21.58
N LEU A 158 -2.10 4.46 -22.77
CA LEU A 158 -1.16 5.07 -23.71
C LEU A 158 -0.51 6.34 -23.15
N ASN A 159 -1.27 7.17 -22.44
CA ASN A 159 -0.70 8.35 -21.77
C ASN A 159 0.33 7.95 -20.68
N GLU A 160 0.08 6.86 -19.95
CA GLU A 160 1.03 6.35 -18.95
C GLU A 160 2.26 5.67 -19.60
N VAL A 161 2.08 5.06 -20.77
CA VAL A 161 3.19 4.57 -21.60
C VAL A 161 4.12 5.72 -21.99
N GLU A 162 3.59 6.85 -22.43
CA GLU A 162 4.39 8.04 -22.76
C GLU A 162 5.20 8.53 -21.55
N LYS A 163 4.58 8.61 -20.36
CA LYS A 163 5.27 9.00 -19.12
C LYS A 163 6.38 8.02 -18.74
N LEU A 164 6.15 6.71 -18.87
CA LEU A 164 7.18 5.71 -18.58
C LEU A 164 8.33 5.80 -19.60
N GLU A 165 8.03 6.01 -20.87
CA GLU A 165 9.04 6.21 -21.91
C GLU A 165 9.90 7.44 -21.66
N GLU A 166 9.30 8.53 -21.17
CA GLU A 166 10.00 9.71 -20.71
C GLU A 166 10.95 9.36 -19.55
N SER A 167 10.50 8.61 -18.54
CA SER A 167 11.35 8.14 -17.44
C SER A 167 12.53 7.28 -17.93
N LEU A 168 12.29 6.35 -18.86
CA LEU A 168 13.34 5.53 -19.46
C LEU A 168 14.34 6.39 -20.27
N HIS A 169 13.84 7.41 -20.99
CA HIS A 169 14.69 8.34 -21.74
C HIS A 169 15.53 9.19 -20.79
N ARG A 170 14.91 9.76 -19.77
CA ARG A 170 15.53 10.59 -18.75
C ARG A 170 16.64 9.84 -18.01
N LEU A 171 16.38 8.61 -17.55
CA LEU A 171 17.42 7.79 -16.92
C LEU A 171 18.60 7.57 -17.86
N PHE A 172 18.35 7.13 -19.11
CA PHE A 172 19.40 6.90 -20.10
C PHE A 172 20.24 8.15 -20.38
N THR A 173 19.58 9.29 -20.62
CA THR A 173 20.25 10.56 -20.95
C THR A 173 21.03 11.09 -19.76
N SER A 174 20.51 11.00 -18.55
CA SER A 174 21.23 11.41 -17.34
C SER A 174 22.46 10.53 -17.08
N VAL A 175 22.33 9.21 -17.20
CA VAL A 175 23.48 8.28 -17.07
C VAL A 175 24.58 8.64 -18.07
N LYS A 176 24.20 8.90 -19.33
CA LYS A 176 25.15 9.26 -20.38
C LYS A 176 25.80 10.64 -20.15
N THR A 177 25.00 11.65 -19.77
CA THR A 177 25.44 13.05 -19.70
C THR A 177 26.29 13.31 -18.46
N PHE A 178 25.85 12.83 -17.31
CA PHE A 178 26.56 12.97 -16.04
C PHE A 178 27.57 11.85 -15.78
N GLN A 179 27.70 10.90 -16.72
CA GLN A 179 28.66 9.80 -16.66
C GLN A 179 28.53 8.93 -15.40
N PHE A 180 27.30 8.70 -14.94
CA PHE A 180 27.04 7.80 -13.81
C PHE A 180 27.54 6.38 -14.14
N ASP A 181 28.31 5.80 -13.22
CA ASP A 181 28.76 4.42 -13.33
C ASP A 181 27.71 3.45 -12.78
N PHE A 182 27.11 2.68 -13.69
CA PHE A 182 26.13 1.61 -13.36
C PHE A 182 26.77 0.22 -13.41
N SER A 183 28.10 0.10 -13.35
CA SER A 183 28.76 -1.20 -13.29
C SER A 183 28.27 -2.02 -12.09
N LYS A 184 28.33 -3.36 -12.22
CA LYS A 184 27.94 -4.27 -11.13
C LYS A 184 28.71 -3.99 -9.83
N SER A 185 29.99 -3.62 -9.92
CA SER A 185 30.80 -3.23 -8.76
C SER A 185 30.23 -1.99 -8.08
N THR A 186 29.90 -0.96 -8.84
CA THR A 186 29.40 0.31 -8.28
C THR A 186 28.01 0.16 -7.68
N LEU A 187 27.12 -0.63 -8.31
CA LEU A 187 25.84 -0.99 -7.71
C LEU A 187 26.01 -1.82 -6.42
N SER A 188 26.98 -2.75 -6.38
CA SER A 188 27.30 -3.49 -5.15
C SER A 188 27.76 -2.57 -4.04
N GLU A 189 28.66 -1.62 -4.33
CA GLU A 189 29.11 -0.64 -3.34
C GLU A 189 27.97 0.25 -2.83
N TYR A 190 27.05 0.64 -3.71
CA TYR A 190 25.83 1.38 -3.35
C TYR A 190 24.92 0.58 -2.40
N TYR A 191 24.73 -0.72 -2.69
CA TYR A 191 23.97 -1.61 -1.80
C TYR A 191 24.67 -1.84 -0.47
N ASP A 192 25.99 -2.00 -0.47
CA ASP A 192 26.79 -2.19 0.75
C ASP A 192 26.71 -0.95 1.65
N ALA A 193 26.87 0.24 1.09
CA ALA A 193 26.76 1.49 1.85
C ALA A 193 25.35 1.68 2.44
N THR A 194 24.30 1.37 1.67
CA THR A 194 22.92 1.44 2.17
C THR A 194 22.69 0.41 3.28
N ASN A 195 23.27 -0.79 3.14
CA ASN A 195 23.16 -1.84 4.13
C ASN A 195 23.91 -1.50 5.42
N GLU A 196 25.08 -0.87 5.36
CA GLU A 196 25.81 -0.39 6.54
C GLU A 196 24.93 0.57 7.37
N ILE A 197 24.32 1.56 6.73
CA ILE A 197 23.39 2.50 7.39
C ILE A 197 22.18 1.74 7.97
N PHE A 198 21.64 0.76 7.24
CA PHE A 198 20.53 -0.04 7.74
C PHE A 198 20.93 -0.94 8.91
N ILE A 199 22.14 -1.49 8.93
CA ILE A 199 22.67 -2.28 10.05
C ILE A 199 22.86 -1.39 11.28
N GLU A 200 23.34 -0.15 11.12
CA GLU A 200 23.40 0.83 12.21
C GLU A 200 22.01 1.10 12.79
N PHE A 201 20.99 1.27 11.95
CA PHE A 201 19.60 1.33 12.40
C PHE A 201 19.19 0.09 13.18
N LEU A 202 19.37 -1.09 12.59
CA LEU A 202 18.99 -2.34 13.22
C LEU A 202 19.69 -2.47 14.58
N SER A 203 20.97 -2.10 14.69
CA SER A 203 21.75 -2.16 15.94
C SER A 203 21.11 -1.39 17.11
N GLN A 204 20.30 -0.37 16.83
CA GLN A 204 19.57 0.42 17.82
C GLN A 204 18.27 -0.25 18.27
N LEU A 205 17.76 -1.23 17.51
CA LEU A 205 16.58 -2.02 17.88
C LEU A 205 16.94 -3.07 18.94
N PRO A 206 16.00 -3.39 19.86
CA PRO A 206 16.19 -4.44 20.85
C PRO A 206 16.47 -5.78 20.16
N LYS A 207 17.50 -6.49 20.64
CA LYS A 207 17.88 -7.80 20.11
C LYS A 207 17.15 -8.91 20.83
N GLY A 208 16.79 -9.95 20.10
CA GLY A 208 16.15 -11.12 20.65
C GLY A 208 15.02 -11.62 19.79
N GLU A 209 14.20 -12.46 20.40
CA GLU A 209 13.11 -13.14 19.74
C GLU A 209 11.84 -12.98 20.56
N ILE A 210 10.73 -12.69 19.88
CA ILE A 210 9.41 -12.65 20.50
C ILE A 210 8.38 -13.32 19.60
N LYS A 211 7.49 -14.09 20.23
CA LYS A 211 6.38 -14.75 19.56
C LYS A 211 5.06 -14.18 20.07
N LYS A 212 4.23 -13.63 19.17
CA LYS A 212 2.89 -13.15 19.51
C LYS A 212 1.85 -13.75 18.56
N ASN A 213 0.64 -13.89 19.09
CA ASN A 213 -0.54 -14.25 18.32
C ASN A 213 -1.46 -13.03 18.25
N PHE A 214 -2.00 -12.79 17.07
CA PHE A 214 -2.96 -11.74 16.79
C PHE A 214 -4.22 -12.38 16.22
N ILE A 215 -5.37 -11.75 16.50
CA ILE A 215 -6.66 -12.14 15.96
C ILE A 215 -7.15 -10.97 15.13
N TYR A 216 -7.32 -11.20 13.83
CA TYR A 216 -7.94 -10.26 12.91
C TYR A 216 -9.39 -10.66 12.64
N GLU A 217 -10.02 -10.02 11.66
CA GLU A 217 -11.42 -10.20 11.33
C GLU A 217 -11.79 -11.66 11.08
N HIS A 218 -13.02 -12.04 11.42
CA HIS A 218 -13.52 -13.41 11.31
C HIS A 218 -12.62 -14.45 12.03
N ASP A 219 -12.07 -14.07 13.19
CA ASP A 219 -11.16 -14.88 13.99
C ASP A 219 -9.90 -15.36 13.24
N SER A 220 -9.45 -14.58 12.25
CA SER A 220 -8.26 -14.89 11.46
C SER A 220 -7.01 -14.79 12.33
N LYS A 221 -6.36 -15.92 12.60
CA LYS A 221 -5.21 -15.99 13.50
C LYS A 221 -3.89 -15.77 12.76
N VAL A 222 -3.14 -14.76 13.18
CA VAL A 222 -1.76 -14.51 12.74
C VAL A 222 -0.80 -14.83 13.88
N GLN A 223 0.16 -15.71 13.61
CA GLN A 223 1.26 -15.99 14.52
C GLN A 223 2.52 -15.36 13.94
N LEU A 224 3.16 -14.46 14.68
CA LEU A 224 4.41 -13.83 14.27
C LEU A 224 5.49 -14.14 15.32
N LEU A 225 6.54 -14.83 14.87
CA LEU A 225 7.83 -14.89 15.54
C LEU A 225 8.75 -13.83 14.92
N LEU A 226 9.03 -12.78 15.66
CA LEU A 226 9.96 -11.73 15.26
C LEU A 226 11.32 -11.98 15.91
N ASN A 227 12.36 -12.14 15.09
CA ASN A 227 13.74 -12.32 15.54
C ASN A 227 14.60 -11.17 15.01
N VAL A 228 15.07 -10.31 15.91
CA VAL A 228 15.89 -9.13 15.60
C VAL A 228 17.35 -9.42 15.96
N LYS A 229 18.20 -9.49 14.94
CA LYS A 229 19.65 -9.66 15.06
C LYS A 229 20.37 -8.35 14.76
N VAL A 230 21.70 -8.34 14.87
CA VAL A 230 22.51 -7.15 14.58
C VAL A 230 22.38 -6.72 13.11
N ASN A 231 22.43 -7.67 12.19
CA ASN A 231 22.49 -7.40 10.74
C ASN A 231 21.27 -7.92 9.95
N GLN A 232 20.29 -8.51 10.64
CA GLN A 232 19.16 -9.17 10.01
C GLN A 232 17.91 -9.10 10.89
N VAL A 233 16.74 -8.98 10.27
CA VAL A 233 15.44 -9.20 10.92
C VAL A 233 14.70 -10.33 10.22
N ILE A 234 14.19 -11.27 11.00
CA ILE A 234 13.42 -12.41 10.51
C ILE A 234 11.99 -12.29 11.03
N PHE A 235 11.04 -12.29 10.09
CA PHE A 235 9.61 -12.39 10.35
C PHE A 235 9.16 -13.80 9.99
N ASP A 236 8.88 -14.62 10.99
CA ASP A 236 8.40 -15.98 10.77
C ASP A 236 6.92 -16.09 11.11
N PHE A 237 6.11 -16.31 10.08
CA PHE A 237 4.67 -16.49 10.16
C PHE A 237 4.23 -17.95 10.19
N THR A 238 5.16 -18.89 10.41
CA THR A 238 4.86 -20.30 10.62
C THR A 238 3.77 -20.43 11.69
N GLY A 239 2.69 -21.15 11.37
CA GLY A 239 1.51 -21.30 12.23
C GLY A 239 0.35 -20.33 11.93
N THR A 240 0.53 -19.39 11.00
CA THR A 240 -0.56 -18.55 10.47
C THR A 240 -1.45 -19.36 9.53
N GLY A 241 -2.77 -19.32 9.77
CA GLY A 241 -3.78 -20.06 9.01
C GLY A 241 -4.31 -19.32 7.79
N THR A 242 -5.37 -19.85 7.17
CA THR A 242 -6.17 -19.13 6.17
C THR A 242 -7.10 -18.12 6.84
N SER A 243 -7.58 -17.16 6.05
CA SER A 243 -8.64 -16.22 6.43
C SER A 243 -9.77 -16.30 5.39
N GLN A 244 -10.99 -15.98 5.81
CA GLN A 244 -12.14 -15.87 4.90
C GLN A 244 -12.15 -14.54 4.13
N SER A 245 -11.47 -13.50 4.63
CA SER A 245 -11.57 -12.15 4.09
C SER A 245 -10.22 -11.51 3.75
N ILE A 246 -9.14 -11.88 4.44
CA ILE A 246 -7.82 -11.26 4.29
C ILE A 246 -6.89 -12.20 3.51
N GLY A 247 -6.48 -11.78 2.32
CA GLY A 247 -5.50 -12.49 1.50
C GLY A 247 -4.34 -11.60 1.08
N LEU A 248 -3.17 -11.81 1.65
CA LEU A 248 -1.91 -11.18 1.22
C LEU A 248 -1.05 -12.17 0.45
N THR A 249 -0.39 -11.68 -0.60
CA THR A 249 0.73 -12.41 -1.21
C THR A 249 1.97 -12.31 -0.33
N ASP A 250 2.92 -13.23 -0.50
CA ASP A 250 4.20 -13.19 0.20
C ASP A 250 4.94 -11.85 0.02
N THR A 251 4.85 -11.26 -1.17
CA THR A 251 5.48 -9.97 -1.48
C THR A 251 4.77 -8.78 -0.85
N ALA A 252 3.44 -8.82 -0.71
CA ALA A 252 2.71 -7.82 0.05
C ALA A 252 3.00 -7.93 1.57
N THR A 253 3.10 -9.16 2.09
CA THR A 253 3.53 -9.45 3.46
C THR A 253 4.94 -8.92 3.72
N PHE A 254 5.88 -9.13 2.77
CA PHE A 254 7.22 -8.55 2.84
C PHE A 254 7.17 -7.02 2.93
N GLY A 255 6.38 -6.38 2.07
CA GLY A 255 6.22 -4.94 2.07
C GLY A 255 5.65 -4.40 3.39
N ALA A 256 4.64 -5.06 3.96
CA ALA A 256 4.10 -4.72 5.28
C ALA A 256 5.14 -4.83 6.40
N CYS A 257 5.94 -5.91 6.42
CA CYS A 257 6.97 -6.11 7.45
C CYS A 257 8.11 -5.08 7.36
N LEU A 258 8.66 -4.87 6.15
CA LEU A 258 9.72 -3.89 5.96
C LEU A 258 9.19 -2.47 6.18
N GLY A 259 8.01 -2.14 5.68
CA GLY A 259 7.39 -0.82 5.90
C GLY A 259 7.15 -0.51 7.37
N ALA A 260 6.78 -1.51 8.19
CA ALA A 260 6.67 -1.36 9.63
C ALA A 260 8.03 -1.06 10.31
N LEU A 261 9.10 -1.75 9.92
CA LEU A 261 10.45 -1.43 10.42
C LEU A 261 10.89 -0.02 10.03
N LEU A 262 10.64 0.38 8.79
CA LEU A 262 11.00 1.71 8.29
C LEU A 262 10.24 2.82 8.99
N ALA A 263 9.01 2.58 9.44
CA ALA A 263 8.25 3.55 10.24
C ALA A 263 8.91 3.84 11.60
N ALA A 264 9.70 2.90 12.13
CA ALA A 264 10.51 3.11 13.33
C ALA A 264 11.85 3.81 13.03
N PHE A 265 12.23 3.94 11.74
CA PHE A 265 13.49 4.55 11.36
C PHE A 265 13.35 6.07 11.18
N LYS A 266 14.23 6.83 11.84
CA LYS A 266 14.16 8.30 11.89
C LYS A 266 14.80 9.00 10.69
N ASN A 267 15.61 8.30 9.89
CA ASN A 267 16.33 8.87 8.76
C ASN A 267 15.81 8.29 7.45
N PRO A 268 15.66 9.10 6.39
CA PRO A 268 15.35 8.57 5.07
C PRO A 268 16.52 7.69 4.59
N LEU A 269 16.18 6.51 4.07
CA LEU A 269 17.12 5.58 3.46
C LEU A 269 16.61 5.24 2.06
N PRO A 270 17.48 5.19 1.04
CA PRO A 270 17.11 4.61 -0.23
C PRO A 270 16.65 3.16 -0.05
N LEU A 271 15.46 2.83 -0.56
CA LEU A 271 14.99 1.45 -0.55
C LEU A 271 15.55 0.70 -1.74
N ASN A 272 16.60 -0.09 -1.48
CA ASN A 272 17.30 -0.89 -2.47
C ASN A 272 17.68 -2.26 -1.90
N GLN A 273 18.41 -3.05 -2.70
CA GLN A 273 18.80 -4.40 -2.36
C GLN A 273 19.67 -4.50 -1.09
N GLY A 274 20.40 -3.42 -0.76
CA GLY A 274 21.12 -3.29 0.50
C GLY A 274 20.22 -3.35 1.73
N VAL A 275 19.01 -2.81 1.67
CA VAL A 275 18.00 -2.92 2.74
C VAL A 275 17.35 -4.30 2.70
N PHE A 276 16.94 -4.75 1.50
CA PHE A 276 16.14 -5.97 1.33
C PHE A 276 16.88 -7.21 1.81
N ARG A 277 18.20 -7.31 1.58
CA ARG A 277 19.01 -8.48 1.98
C ARG A 277 19.11 -8.69 3.50
N SER A 278 18.81 -7.67 4.30
CA SER A 278 18.76 -7.77 5.77
C SER A 278 17.39 -8.19 6.30
N ILE A 279 16.40 -8.41 5.44
CA ILE A 279 15.05 -8.80 5.82
C ILE A 279 14.76 -10.20 5.30
N GLN A 280 14.29 -11.07 6.20
CA GLN A 280 13.77 -12.38 5.84
C GLN A 280 12.32 -12.49 6.28
N VAL A 281 11.44 -12.92 5.37
CA VAL A 281 10.04 -13.20 5.66
C VAL A 281 9.75 -14.66 5.32
N ILE A 282 9.32 -15.42 6.33
CA ILE A 282 8.89 -16.80 6.19
C ILE A 282 7.36 -16.80 6.27
N ALA A 283 6.72 -16.90 5.10
CA ALA A 283 5.27 -16.87 4.99
C ALA A 283 4.76 -18.23 4.44
N PRO A 284 4.06 -19.05 5.26
CA PRO A 284 3.57 -20.36 4.83
C PRO A 284 2.63 -20.27 3.62
N LYS A 285 2.87 -21.05 2.56
CA LYS A 285 1.96 -21.10 1.41
C LYS A 285 0.55 -21.49 1.85
N LYS A 286 -0.47 -20.94 1.17
CA LYS A 286 -1.90 -21.15 1.49
C LYS A 286 -2.26 -20.67 2.91
N SER A 287 -1.65 -19.57 3.33
CA SER A 287 -2.04 -18.83 4.55
C SER A 287 -2.52 -17.44 4.16
N MET A 288 -3.13 -16.71 5.10
CA MET A 288 -3.55 -15.33 4.86
C MET A 288 -2.38 -14.36 4.57
N VAL A 289 -1.15 -14.72 4.92
CA VAL A 289 0.07 -13.93 4.65
C VAL A 289 0.87 -14.43 3.43
N ASN A 290 0.44 -15.53 2.82
CA ASN A 290 0.97 -16.01 1.54
C ASN A 290 -0.10 -16.84 0.86
N THR A 291 -1.12 -16.12 0.42
CA THR A 291 -2.27 -16.69 -0.24
C THR A 291 -1.93 -17.12 -1.66
N GLN A 292 -2.72 -18.03 -2.21
CA GLN A 292 -2.52 -18.59 -3.54
C GLN A 292 -3.80 -18.45 -4.35
N TYR A 293 -3.67 -18.48 -5.67
CA TYR A 293 -4.81 -18.57 -6.58
C TYR A 293 -5.79 -19.67 -6.13
N PRO A 294 -7.11 -19.42 -6.10
CA PRO A 294 -7.84 -18.22 -6.58
C PRO A 294 -8.24 -17.23 -5.47
N THR A 295 -7.48 -17.12 -4.38
CA THR A 295 -7.91 -16.32 -3.21
C THR A 295 -7.93 -14.82 -3.50
N PRO A 296 -9.01 -14.09 -3.18
CA PRO A 296 -9.08 -12.63 -3.33
C PRO A 296 -7.99 -11.91 -2.53
N THR A 297 -7.61 -10.72 -2.98
CA THR A 297 -6.50 -9.95 -2.41
C THR A 297 -6.86 -8.51 -2.05
N TYR A 298 -7.97 -7.95 -2.54
CA TYR A 298 -8.35 -6.56 -2.34
C TYR A 298 -8.32 -6.14 -0.87
N HIS A 299 -9.06 -6.86 -0.03
CA HIS A 299 -9.15 -6.56 1.41
C HIS A 299 -7.83 -6.79 2.14
N GLY A 300 -7.04 -7.76 1.69
CA GLY A 300 -5.68 -7.96 2.18
C GLY A 300 -4.81 -6.74 1.92
N MET A 301 -4.86 -6.18 0.72
CA MET A 301 -4.06 -5.01 0.33
C MET A 301 -4.55 -3.72 1.01
N SER A 302 -5.87 -3.54 1.19
CA SER A 302 -6.45 -2.32 1.77
C SER A 302 -6.23 -2.22 3.27
N ASP A 303 -6.65 -3.24 4.02
CA ASP A 303 -6.69 -3.21 5.49
C ASP A 303 -5.79 -4.29 6.11
N GLY A 304 -5.59 -5.43 5.43
CA GLY A 304 -4.75 -6.53 5.92
C GLY A 304 -3.27 -6.19 6.06
N ALA A 305 -2.67 -5.50 5.08
CA ALA A 305 -1.26 -5.07 5.13
C ALA A 305 -1.01 -4.05 6.26
N PRO A 306 -1.83 -2.98 6.42
CA PRO A 306 -1.78 -2.12 7.60
C PRO A 306 -1.96 -2.84 8.94
N LEU A 307 -2.89 -3.81 9.02
CA LEU A 307 -3.07 -4.64 10.22
C LEU A 307 -1.80 -5.44 10.56
N LEU A 308 -1.20 -6.07 9.55
CA LEU A 308 0.04 -6.82 9.70
C LEU A 308 1.20 -5.93 10.15
N ALA A 309 1.29 -4.71 9.60
CA ALA A 309 2.30 -3.74 9.99
C ALA A 309 2.14 -3.29 11.45
N ASN A 310 0.90 -3.05 11.92
CA ASN A 310 0.62 -2.81 13.34
C ASN A 310 1.09 -3.98 14.22
N SER A 311 0.81 -5.23 13.82
CA SER A 311 1.27 -6.42 14.55
C SER A 311 2.80 -6.51 14.64
N VAL A 312 3.51 -6.11 13.59
CA VAL A 312 4.97 -6.01 13.60
C VAL A 312 5.45 -4.95 14.61
N ILE A 313 4.86 -3.75 14.61
CA ILE A 313 5.15 -2.72 15.61
C ILE A 313 4.92 -3.28 17.02
N GLN A 314 3.78 -3.92 17.27
CA GLN A 314 3.47 -4.52 18.58
C GLN A 314 4.44 -5.61 19.03
N CYS A 315 5.11 -6.31 18.11
CA CYS A 315 6.21 -7.22 18.44
C CYS A 315 7.51 -6.47 18.77
N LEU A 316 7.87 -5.45 17.99
CA LEU A 316 9.06 -4.62 18.25
C LEU A 316 8.97 -3.91 19.61
N LEU A 317 7.80 -3.41 19.97
CA LEU A 317 7.54 -2.81 21.28
C LEU A 317 7.72 -3.81 22.42
N ALA A 318 7.14 -5.00 22.27
CA ALA A 318 7.22 -6.02 23.30
C ALA A 318 8.63 -6.65 23.43
N LEU A 319 9.50 -6.49 22.42
CA LEU A 319 10.94 -6.75 22.52
C LEU A 319 11.71 -5.69 23.33
N GLY A 320 11.10 -4.54 23.61
CA GLY A 320 11.70 -3.45 24.39
C GLY A 320 12.20 -2.27 23.56
N ALA A 321 11.59 -1.97 22.41
CA ALA A 321 11.90 -0.74 21.68
C ALA A 321 11.50 0.49 22.53
N GLU A 322 12.36 1.52 22.61
CA GLU A 322 12.29 2.61 23.59
C GLU A 322 10.97 3.41 23.65
N SER A 323 10.11 3.28 22.65
CA SER A 323 8.85 4.03 22.55
C SER A 323 7.67 3.08 22.56
N GLU A 324 7.11 2.79 23.73
CA GLU A 324 5.81 2.10 23.80
C GLU A 324 4.75 2.92 23.04
N MET A 325 4.01 2.25 22.17
CA MET A 325 2.95 2.83 21.35
C MET A 325 1.69 1.98 21.48
N ALA A 326 0.56 2.64 21.74
CA ALA A 326 -0.76 2.03 21.65
C ALA A 326 -1.10 1.66 20.19
N ASP A 327 -2.14 0.86 19.97
CA ASP A 327 -2.53 0.54 18.59
C ASP A 327 -3.07 1.79 17.87
N SER A 328 -2.76 1.89 16.58
CA SER A 328 -3.36 2.89 15.69
C SER A 328 -4.58 2.30 14.97
N GLY A 329 -5.55 3.16 14.64
CA GLY A 329 -6.58 2.79 13.68
C GLY A 329 -5.97 2.59 12.29
N VAL A 330 -6.30 1.49 11.62
CA VAL A 330 -5.66 1.10 10.35
C VAL A 330 -6.59 1.00 9.15
N THR A 331 -7.89 0.83 9.41
CA THR A 331 -8.90 0.76 8.34
C THR A 331 -8.99 2.08 7.60
N LEU A 332 -9.06 2.00 6.28
CA LEU A 332 -9.23 3.15 5.39
C LEU A 332 -10.66 3.68 5.40
N CYS A 333 -11.62 2.94 5.98
CA CYS A 333 -13.04 3.24 5.91
C CYS A 333 -13.49 3.62 4.48
N SER A 334 -13.23 2.72 3.53
CA SER A 334 -13.50 2.97 2.11
C SER A 334 -15.00 2.95 1.84
N ILE A 335 -15.48 3.93 1.08
CA ILE A 335 -16.82 3.95 0.52
C ILE A 335 -16.77 4.19 -0.98
N ASP A 336 -17.73 3.60 -1.67
CA ASP A 336 -17.93 3.67 -3.11
C ASP A 336 -19.41 3.93 -3.34
N ILE A 337 -19.74 5.11 -3.89
CA ILE A 337 -21.11 5.55 -4.18
C ILE A 337 -21.27 5.72 -5.69
N ASP A 338 -22.06 4.83 -6.29
CA ASP A 338 -22.39 4.84 -7.72
C ASP A 338 -23.76 5.48 -7.95
N PHE A 339 -23.77 6.65 -8.60
CA PHE A 339 -24.99 7.37 -9.00
C PHE A 339 -25.49 6.97 -10.39
N GLY A 340 -24.84 6.02 -11.07
CA GLY A 340 -25.10 5.67 -12.46
C GLY A 340 -24.43 6.63 -13.46
N GLU A 341 -24.49 6.31 -14.75
CA GLU A 341 -23.97 7.14 -15.86
C GLU A 341 -22.53 7.65 -15.64
N SER A 342 -21.65 6.79 -15.12
CA SER A 342 -20.25 7.11 -14.82
C SER A 342 -20.01 8.16 -13.72
N HIS A 343 -21.03 8.46 -12.90
CA HIS A 343 -20.88 9.31 -11.71
C HIS A 343 -20.59 8.45 -10.50
N HIS A 344 -19.30 8.14 -10.32
CA HIS A 344 -18.79 7.26 -9.28
C HIS A 344 -17.93 8.05 -8.29
N PHE A 345 -18.33 8.04 -7.02
CA PHE A 345 -17.62 8.71 -5.94
C PHE A 345 -16.97 7.69 -5.02
N PHE A 346 -15.64 7.70 -4.98
CA PHE A 346 -14.84 6.90 -4.06
C PHE A 346 -14.21 7.79 -3.00
N ASP A 347 -14.29 7.35 -1.74
CA ASP A 347 -13.74 8.09 -0.62
C ASP A 347 -13.15 7.16 0.44
N THR A 348 -12.17 7.66 1.19
CA THR A 348 -11.53 6.96 2.30
C THR A 348 -11.30 7.94 3.43
N LEU A 349 -11.44 7.51 4.68
CA LEU A 349 -11.24 8.37 5.84
C LEU A 349 -9.93 8.01 6.55
N GLU A 350 -9.25 9.07 7.00
CA GLU A 350 -8.09 8.95 7.87
C GLU A 350 -8.49 8.51 9.29
N ALA A 351 -7.59 7.80 9.98
CA ALA A 351 -7.80 7.25 11.33
C ALA A 351 -7.05 8.04 12.41
N GLY A 352 -7.22 7.68 13.69
CA GLY A 352 -6.37 8.17 14.77
C GLY A 352 -5.15 7.27 15.01
N THR A 353 -3.97 7.84 15.24
CA THR A 353 -2.81 7.04 15.65
C THR A 353 -2.84 6.71 17.13
N GLY A 354 -2.23 5.60 17.53
CA GLY A 354 -2.03 5.27 18.94
C GLY A 354 -1.15 6.31 19.65
N ALA A 355 -1.41 6.51 20.94
CA ALA A 355 -0.56 7.34 21.80
C ALA A 355 0.81 6.68 22.03
N LEU A 356 1.84 7.51 22.20
CA LEU A 356 3.17 7.09 22.60
C LEU A 356 3.35 7.29 24.11
N ASN A 357 4.36 6.65 24.70
CA ASN A 357 4.74 6.88 26.10
C ASN A 357 5.21 8.30 26.44
N LYS A 358 5.30 9.19 25.44
CA LYS A 358 5.76 10.59 25.57
C LYS A 358 4.85 11.61 24.89
N PHE A 359 3.94 11.18 24.02
CA PHE A 359 3.16 12.08 23.19
C PHE A 359 1.77 11.52 22.91
N PRO A 360 0.73 12.37 22.82
CA PRO A 360 -0.58 11.93 22.36
C PRO A 360 -0.53 11.45 20.90
N GLY A 361 -1.49 10.61 20.55
CA GLY A 361 -1.69 10.19 19.16
C GLY A 361 -2.12 11.36 18.27
N ARG A 362 -1.86 11.23 16.97
CA ARG A 362 -2.24 12.22 15.97
C ARG A 362 -3.66 11.97 15.47
N ASN A 363 -4.42 13.05 15.38
CA ASN A 363 -5.80 13.03 14.89
C ASN A 363 -5.83 12.96 13.36
N GLY A 364 -6.69 12.12 12.78
CA GLY A 364 -6.91 12.05 11.34
C GLY A 364 -5.63 11.83 10.52
N LEU A 365 -4.80 10.89 10.95
CA LEU A 365 -3.59 10.44 10.25
C LEU A 365 -3.56 8.91 10.16
N ASN A 366 -3.63 8.36 8.96
CA ASN A 366 -3.29 6.97 8.72
C ASN A 366 -1.76 6.79 8.65
N LEU A 367 -1.23 5.97 9.56
CA LEU A 367 0.21 5.73 9.71
C LEU A 367 0.84 5.06 8.47
N TRP A 368 0.06 4.28 7.72
CA TRP A 368 0.54 3.35 6.71
C TRP A 368 0.38 3.84 5.27
N ARG A 369 -0.19 5.03 5.09
CA ARG A 369 -0.35 5.69 3.79
C ARG A 369 0.51 6.95 3.75
N ARG A 370 1.53 6.97 2.87
CA ARG A 370 2.51 8.07 2.83
C ARG A 370 2.01 9.36 2.21
N SER A 371 0.98 9.30 1.35
CA SER A 371 0.46 10.48 0.66
C SER A 371 -1.02 10.28 0.35
N HIS A 372 -1.85 11.05 1.04
CA HIS A 372 -3.28 11.24 0.75
C HIS A 372 -3.56 12.73 0.76
N LEU A 373 -4.12 13.23 -0.34
CA LEU A 373 -4.64 14.59 -0.41
C LEU A 373 -6.15 14.48 -0.44
N GLU A 374 -6.78 14.98 0.62
CA GLU A 374 -8.24 15.01 0.69
C GLU A 374 -8.77 16.03 -0.34
N PRO A 375 -9.69 15.63 -1.23
CA PRO A 375 -10.27 16.56 -2.20
C PRO A 375 -11.11 17.64 -1.51
N SER A 376 -11.11 18.85 -2.09
CA SER A 376 -11.95 19.97 -1.60
C SER A 376 -13.43 19.58 -1.64
N VAL A 377 -14.13 19.89 -0.54
CA VAL A 377 -15.58 19.64 -0.42
C VAL A 377 -16.34 20.29 -1.59
N GLU A 378 -16.00 21.52 -1.97
CA GLU A 378 -16.62 22.23 -3.08
C GLU A 378 -16.43 21.50 -4.42
N GLN A 379 -15.25 20.88 -4.64
CA GLN A 379 -14.99 20.09 -5.85
C GLN A 379 -15.77 18.76 -5.85
N ILE A 380 -15.93 18.12 -4.68
CA ILE A 380 -16.75 16.91 -4.54
C ILE A 380 -18.21 17.25 -4.88
N GLU A 381 -18.78 18.25 -4.23
CA GLU A 381 -20.20 18.63 -4.37
C GLU A 381 -20.55 19.17 -5.75
N LYS A 382 -19.57 19.75 -6.47
CA LYS A 382 -19.75 20.16 -7.86
C LYS A 382 -19.88 18.97 -8.82
N ARG A 383 -19.28 17.83 -8.50
CA ARG A 383 -19.14 16.68 -9.40
C ARG A 383 -20.12 15.55 -9.10
N PHE A 384 -20.52 15.39 -7.84
CA PHE A 384 -21.33 14.26 -7.40
C PHE A 384 -22.65 14.72 -6.79
N ALA A 385 -23.69 13.90 -6.94
CA ALA A 385 -25.03 14.20 -6.44
C ALA A 385 -25.15 13.94 -4.93
N LEU A 386 -24.27 14.58 -4.15
CA LEU A 386 -24.23 14.54 -2.69
C LEU A 386 -23.79 15.88 -2.11
N HIS A 387 -24.04 16.08 -0.82
CA HIS A 387 -23.58 17.22 -0.04
C HIS A 387 -22.86 16.73 1.22
N ILE A 388 -21.67 17.25 1.49
CA ILE A 388 -20.90 16.94 2.70
C ILE A 388 -21.41 17.83 3.83
N LYS A 389 -22.31 17.29 4.66
CA LYS A 389 -22.91 18.04 5.77
C LYS A 389 -21.93 18.39 6.87
N SER A 390 -20.95 17.52 7.11
CA SER A 390 -19.90 17.76 8.08
C SER A 390 -18.71 16.87 7.79
N PHE A 391 -17.52 17.43 7.98
CA PHE A 391 -16.25 16.73 7.99
C PHE A 391 -15.43 17.25 9.17
N SER A 392 -15.24 16.43 10.19
CA SER A 392 -14.62 16.86 11.45
C SER A 392 -13.89 15.72 12.12
N TYR A 393 -12.99 16.02 13.06
CA TYR A 393 -12.49 15.00 13.98
C TYR A 393 -13.66 14.39 14.77
N ARG A 394 -13.65 13.06 14.89
CA ARG A 394 -14.62 12.28 15.66
C ARG A 394 -14.30 12.41 17.13
N GLN A 395 -14.87 13.41 17.78
CA GLN A 395 -14.63 13.71 19.20
C GLN A 395 -14.80 12.47 20.09
N LYS A 396 -13.88 12.28 21.04
CA LYS A 396 -13.84 11.16 21.99
C LYS A 396 -13.71 9.76 21.36
N SER A 397 -13.17 9.68 20.14
CA SER A 397 -12.80 8.40 19.52
C SER A 397 -11.40 7.92 19.89
N GLY A 398 -10.49 8.83 20.25
CA GLY A 398 -9.20 8.47 20.83
C GLY A 398 -9.36 7.86 22.23
N GLY A 399 -8.58 6.82 22.51
CA GLY A 399 -8.54 6.17 23.82
C GLY A 399 -7.96 7.11 24.88
N ALA A 400 -8.60 7.17 26.05
CA ALA A 400 -8.11 7.97 27.18
C ALA A 400 -6.86 7.35 27.83
N GLY A 401 -6.01 8.18 28.43
CA GLY A 401 -4.81 7.79 29.16
C GLY A 401 -4.03 9.03 29.57
N LEU A 402 -2.88 8.85 30.21
CA LEU A 402 -1.89 9.92 30.42
C LEU A 402 -1.59 10.68 29.11
N TYR A 403 -1.46 9.93 28.01
CA TYR A 403 -1.48 10.47 26.66
C TYR A 403 -2.67 9.88 25.90
N GLU A 404 -3.54 10.75 25.40
CA GLU A 404 -4.72 10.34 24.63
C GLU A 404 -4.33 9.80 23.25
N GLY A 405 -5.03 8.77 22.81
CA GLY A 405 -4.97 8.32 21.43
C GLY A 405 -5.53 9.37 20.47
N GLY A 406 -5.08 9.32 19.22
CA GLY A 406 -5.55 10.23 18.18
C GLY A 406 -7.04 10.04 17.91
N GLN A 407 -7.73 11.14 17.64
CA GLN A 407 -9.12 11.13 17.19
C GLN A 407 -9.19 10.67 15.74
N GLY A 408 -10.15 9.80 15.43
CA GLY A 408 -10.56 9.52 14.06
C GLY A 408 -11.31 10.71 13.45
N VAL A 409 -12.04 10.42 12.39
CA VAL A 409 -12.73 11.38 11.53
C VAL A 409 -14.18 10.97 11.36
N SER A 410 -15.08 11.95 11.31
CA SER A 410 -16.49 11.80 11.01
C SER A 410 -16.81 12.56 9.74
N LYS A 411 -17.30 11.85 8.72
CA LYS A 411 -17.76 12.46 7.46
C LYS A 411 -19.20 12.06 7.19
N VAL A 412 -20.03 13.06 6.88
CA VAL A 412 -21.48 12.92 6.74
C VAL A 412 -21.91 13.35 5.35
N TYR A 413 -22.45 12.41 4.58
CA TYR A 413 -22.86 12.59 3.19
C TYR A 413 -24.38 12.60 3.12
N LYS A 414 -24.98 13.69 2.65
CA LYS A 414 -26.40 13.74 2.30
C LYS A 414 -26.55 13.46 0.81
N LEU A 415 -27.34 12.44 0.46
CA LEU A 415 -27.56 12.05 -0.92
C LEU A 415 -28.60 12.98 -1.58
N LEU A 416 -28.30 13.46 -2.79
CA LEU A 416 -29.19 14.31 -3.59
C LEU A 416 -29.92 13.55 -4.70
N ALA A 417 -29.47 12.32 -4.98
CA ALA A 417 -30.08 11.35 -5.88
C ALA A 417 -29.96 9.93 -5.30
N PRO A 418 -30.78 8.96 -5.75
CA PRO A 418 -30.56 7.55 -5.44
C PRO A 418 -29.18 7.09 -5.92
N ALA A 419 -28.57 6.16 -5.19
CA ALA A 419 -27.24 5.65 -5.51
C ALA A 419 -27.04 4.25 -4.95
N LYS A 420 -26.06 3.51 -5.45
CA LYS A 420 -25.60 2.26 -4.86
C LYS A 420 -24.35 2.51 -4.04
N LEU A 421 -24.41 2.16 -2.75
CA LEU A 421 -23.26 2.18 -1.85
C LEU A 421 -22.61 0.80 -1.82
N LYS A 422 -21.29 0.76 -1.91
CA LYS A 422 -20.44 -0.31 -1.40
C LYS A 422 -19.51 0.28 -0.34
N TRP A 423 -19.15 -0.51 0.68
CA TRP A 423 -18.21 -0.05 1.71
C TRP A 423 -17.38 -1.19 2.28
N MET A 424 -16.26 -0.81 2.88
CA MET A 424 -15.37 -1.67 3.64
C MET A 424 -14.69 -0.82 4.72
N ILE A 425 -15.02 -1.05 5.99
CA ILE A 425 -14.52 -0.20 7.08
C ILE A 425 -13.97 -0.98 8.29
N SER A 426 -13.86 -2.30 8.23
CA SER A 426 -13.32 -3.17 9.30
C SER A 426 -13.79 -2.82 10.73
N GLN A 427 -15.11 -2.92 10.98
CA GLN A 427 -15.80 -2.29 12.13
C GLN A 427 -15.47 -2.84 13.51
N ASP A 428 -15.40 -4.16 13.68
CA ASP A 428 -15.70 -4.76 14.99
C ASP A 428 -14.53 -5.47 15.69
N VAL A 429 -13.46 -5.85 14.98
CA VAL A 429 -12.38 -6.67 15.56
C VAL A 429 -11.16 -5.85 16.02
N HIS A 430 -11.08 -4.56 15.65
CA HIS A 430 -9.87 -3.75 15.83
C HIS A 430 -10.15 -2.37 16.43
N ALA A 431 -10.93 -2.31 17.51
CA ALA A 431 -10.88 -1.15 18.39
C ALA A 431 -9.42 -1.00 18.86
N PRO A 432 -8.69 0.08 18.52
CA PRO A 432 -7.26 0.10 18.74
C PRO A 432 -6.95 0.06 20.24
N ALA A 433 -6.24 -0.99 20.67
CA ALA A 433 -5.96 -1.24 22.06
C ALA A 433 -5.09 -0.13 22.67
N GLY A 434 -5.45 0.28 23.88
CA GLY A 434 -4.60 1.09 24.73
C GLY A 434 -3.52 0.23 25.40
N VAL A 435 -2.47 0.87 25.90
CA VAL A 435 -1.35 0.19 26.55
C VAL A 435 -1.00 0.87 27.88
N ALA A 436 -0.31 0.13 28.77
CA ALA A 436 0.12 0.62 30.08
C ALA A 436 -1.02 1.24 30.93
N GLY A 437 -2.24 0.69 30.84
CA GLY A 437 -3.43 1.20 31.55
C GLY A 437 -4.30 2.17 30.75
N GLY A 438 -3.87 2.56 29.55
CA GLY A 438 -4.66 3.38 28.63
C GLY A 438 -5.89 2.64 28.10
N LYS A 439 -6.97 3.39 27.86
CA LYS A 439 -8.22 2.87 27.29
C LYS A 439 -8.10 2.67 25.78
N HIS A 440 -8.90 1.74 25.25
CA HIS A 440 -8.99 1.50 23.82
C HIS A 440 -9.62 2.70 23.10
N GLY A 441 -9.19 2.93 21.86
CA GLY A 441 -9.88 3.84 20.95
C GLY A 441 -11.21 3.25 20.48
N ALA A 442 -12.08 4.09 19.95
CA ALA A 442 -13.33 3.67 19.34
C ALA A 442 -13.07 2.99 17.98
N GLY A 443 -13.72 1.86 17.73
CA GLY A 443 -13.73 1.19 16.42
C GLY A 443 -14.47 2.00 15.33
N ALA A 444 -14.29 1.59 14.08
CA ALA A 444 -14.95 2.21 12.94
C ALA A 444 -16.46 1.91 12.93
N GLN A 445 -17.28 2.84 12.43
CA GLN A 445 -18.74 2.66 12.35
C GLN A 445 -19.29 3.29 11.07
N ILE A 446 -20.27 2.64 10.46
CA ILE A 446 -21.05 3.22 9.36
C ILE A 446 -22.53 2.97 9.60
N TYR A 447 -23.34 3.98 9.33
CA TYR A 447 -24.79 3.86 9.42
C TYR A 447 -25.49 4.84 8.51
N ILE A 448 -26.74 4.54 8.19
CA ILE A 448 -27.62 5.37 7.37
C ILE A 448 -28.72 5.96 8.26
N GLN A 449 -28.96 7.25 8.13
CA GLN A 449 -30.17 7.89 8.65
C GLN A 449 -31.15 8.04 7.49
N LYS A 450 -32.31 7.38 7.58
CA LYS A 450 -33.30 7.37 6.49
C LYS A 450 -34.04 8.71 6.40
N LYS A 451 -34.43 9.08 5.17
CA LYS A 451 -35.28 10.26 4.90
C LYS A 451 -36.49 10.34 5.83
N GLY A 452 -36.76 11.54 6.35
CA GLY A 452 -37.98 11.85 7.12
C GLY A 452 -37.99 11.34 8.56
N ASN A 453 -36.98 10.57 9.00
CA ASN A 453 -36.87 10.13 10.38
C ASN A 453 -35.40 10.03 10.84
N PHE A 454 -34.82 11.16 11.23
CA PHE A 454 -33.44 11.25 11.75
C PHE A 454 -33.17 10.41 13.01
N LYS A 455 -34.22 9.93 13.70
CA LYS A 455 -34.08 9.01 14.85
C LYS A 455 -33.92 7.56 14.42
N ASN A 456 -34.25 7.21 13.18
CA ASN A 456 -34.06 5.86 12.66
C ASN A 456 -32.66 5.72 12.04
N LYS A 457 -31.75 5.09 12.80
CA LYS A 457 -30.39 4.77 12.34
C LYS A 457 -30.33 3.29 11.98
N VAL A 458 -29.96 3.01 10.74
CA VAL A 458 -29.67 1.64 10.28
C VAL A 458 -28.16 1.45 10.34
N GLY A 459 -27.69 0.70 11.34
CA GLY A 459 -26.29 0.26 11.39
C GLY A 459 -25.99 -0.70 10.24
N LEU A 460 -24.83 -0.54 9.61
CA LEU A 460 -24.36 -1.39 8.53
C LEU A 460 -23.22 -2.30 9.02
N PRO A 461 -23.05 -3.52 8.50
CA PRO A 461 -21.93 -4.41 8.84
C PRO A 461 -20.56 -3.88 8.38
N ALA A 462 -19.46 -4.62 8.63
CA ALA A 462 -18.10 -4.19 8.32
C ALA A 462 -17.82 -3.95 6.83
N CYS A 463 -18.44 -4.73 5.95
CA CYS A 463 -18.45 -4.52 4.51
C CYS A 463 -19.81 -4.91 3.94
N GLY A 464 -20.16 -4.39 2.78
CA GLY A 464 -21.40 -4.75 2.10
C GLY A 464 -21.77 -3.81 0.98
N SER A 465 -23.03 -3.95 0.55
CA SER A 465 -23.66 -3.03 -0.40
C SER A 465 -25.07 -2.66 0.06
N TYR A 466 -25.54 -1.46 -0.33
CA TYR A 466 -26.83 -0.92 0.07
C TYR A 466 -27.35 0.08 -0.97
N ASP A 467 -28.64 0.01 -1.29
CA ASP A 467 -29.30 0.99 -2.17
C ASP A 467 -29.72 2.23 -1.35
N LEU A 468 -29.05 3.35 -1.61
CA LEU A 468 -29.34 4.65 -0.99
C LEU A 468 -30.46 5.36 -1.73
N GLU A 469 -31.36 6.00 -0.97
CA GLU A 469 -32.38 6.87 -1.53
C GLU A 469 -31.97 8.35 -1.47
N LYS A 470 -32.60 9.17 -2.30
CA LYS A 470 -32.49 10.62 -2.18
C LYS A 470 -32.88 11.08 -0.78
N ASP A 471 -32.12 12.03 -0.23
CA ASP A 471 -32.22 12.57 1.14
C ASP A 471 -31.79 11.63 2.27
N ASP A 472 -31.37 10.39 1.98
CA ASP A 472 -30.68 9.58 2.99
C ASP A 472 -29.37 10.28 3.41
N VAL A 473 -28.95 10.05 4.65
CA VAL A 473 -27.69 10.57 5.19
C VAL A 473 -26.80 9.40 5.59
N LEU A 474 -25.70 9.23 4.86
CA LEU A 474 -24.64 8.29 5.19
C LEU A 474 -23.68 8.93 6.18
N VAL A 475 -23.42 8.25 7.29
CA VAL A 475 -22.43 8.67 8.29
C VAL A 475 -21.33 7.64 8.38
N VAL A 476 -20.10 8.06 8.12
CA VAL A 476 -18.90 7.23 8.26
C VAL A 476 -18.04 7.79 9.38
N LEU A 477 -17.72 6.93 10.34
CA LEU A 477 -16.92 7.23 11.52
C LEU A 477 -15.67 6.35 11.48
N SER A 478 -14.51 6.94 11.22
CA SER A 478 -13.24 6.21 11.24
C SER A 478 -12.78 5.94 12.69
N PRO A 479 -11.88 4.97 12.91
CA PRO A 479 -11.42 4.63 14.25
C PRO A 479 -10.50 5.71 14.83
N GLY A 480 -10.45 5.81 16.15
CA GLY A 480 -9.40 6.56 16.85
C GLY A 480 -8.11 5.74 16.98
N GLY A 481 -7.21 6.15 17.85
CA GLY A 481 -6.09 5.34 18.34
C GLY A 481 -6.24 4.98 19.82
N GLY A 482 -5.49 3.99 20.29
CA GLY A 482 -5.45 3.63 21.71
C GLY A 482 -4.73 4.68 22.57
N GLY A 483 -5.12 4.80 23.84
CA GLY A 483 -4.46 5.66 24.82
C GLY A 483 -3.25 5.00 25.47
N PHE A 484 -2.39 5.82 26.07
CA PHE A 484 -1.21 5.37 26.81
C PHE A 484 -1.28 5.82 28.28
N GLY A 485 -0.99 4.91 29.22
CA GLY A 485 -0.92 5.22 30.65
C GLY A 485 -2.29 5.23 31.35
N GLU A 486 -2.29 5.14 32.67
CA GLU A 486 -3.51 5.14 33.49
C GLU A 486 -4.40 6.37 33.20
N ALA A 487 -5.71 6.13 33.05
CA ALA A 487 -6.69 7.04 32.47
C ALA A 487 -7.69 7.65 33.46
#